data_AF-E8T3R7-F1
#
_entry.id   AF-E8T3R7-F1
#
_cell.length_a   1.000
_cell.length_b   1.000
_cell.length_c   1.000
_cell.angle_alpha   90.00
_cell.angle_beta   90.00
_cell.angle_gamma   90.00
#
_symmetry.space_group_name_H-M   'P 1'
#
loop_
_entity.id
_entity.type
_entity.pdbx_description
1 polymer ?
#
loop_
_entity_poly.entity_id
_entity_poly.type
_entity_poly.pdbx_seq_one_letter_code
_entity_poly.pdbx_strand_id
1 'polypeptide(L)'
;MAIYRAKTDSWYVERITSFLAGFFVFFSVLLGLITGNKYFFYFTAFVGFMLMFYAVTGICPSSILIHKMGVPSQLERYCNEKK
;
A
#
# COMPACT_ATOMS: atom_id res chain seq x y z
N MET A 1 8.18 -5.54 -27.03
CA MET A 1 7.40 -5.06 -25.87
C MET A 1 8.35 -4.87 -24.70
N ALA A 2 8.65 -3.63 -24.34
CA ALA A 2 9.45 -3.35 -23.15
C ALA A 2 8.54 -3.47 -21.93
N ILE A 3 8.72 -4.54 -21.15
CA ILE A 3 8.08 -4.68 -19.85
C ILE A 3 8.81 -3.75 -18.88
N TYR A 4 8.10 -2.79 -18.29
CA TYR A 4 8.64 -2.00 -17.19
C TYR A 4 8.85 -2.92 -15.98
N ARG A 5 10.11 -3.28 -15.72
CA ARG A 5 10.49 -4.09 -14.57
C ARG A 5 11.03 -3.18 -13.46
N ALA A 6 10.19 -2.89 -12.46
CA ALA A 6 10.64 -2.18 -11.28
C ALA A 6 11.69 -3.00 -10.52
N LYS A 7 12.79 -2.37 -10.08
CA LYS A 7 13.89 -3.03 -9.37
C LYS A 7 13.41 -3.51 -7.99
N THR A 8 13.57 -4.81 -7.70
CA THR A 8 13.07 -5.47 -6.47
C THR A 8 14.04 -5.49 -5.30
N ASP A 9 15.22 -4.91 -5.50
CA ASP A 9 16.33 -4.98 -4.57
C ASP A 9 16.10 -4.19 -3.26
N SER A 10 15.12 -3.29 -3.24
CA SER A 10 14.86 -2.39 -2.10
C SER A 10 13.41 -2.41 -1.63
N TRP A 11 13.24 -2.55 -0.32
CA TRP A 11 11.96 -2.37 0.38
C TRP A 11 11.84 -0.91 0.80
N TYR A 12 10.95 -0.19 0.12
CA TYR A 12 10.63 1.21 0.36
C TYR A 12 9.20 1.35 0.84
N VAL A 13 8.90 2.46 1.53
CA VAL A 13 7.59 2.74 2.15
C VAL A 13 6.41 2.49 1.22
N GLU A 14 6.49 2.98 -0.02
CA GLU A 14 5.42 2.83 -1.01
C GLU A 14 5.21 1.35 -1.38
N ARG A 15 6.28 0.56 -1.54
CA ARG A 15 6.19 -0.87 -1.90
C ARG A 15 5.54 -1.68 -0.80
N ILE A 16 5.98 -1.45 0.44
CA ILE A 16 5.45 -2.13 1.62
C ILE A 16 3.97 -1.75 1.76
N THR A 17 3.63 -0.48 1.58
CA THR A 17 2.25 0.01 1.67
C THR A 17 1.36 -0.61 0.61
N SER A 18 1.77 -0.65 -0.66
CA SER A 18 0.99 -1.28 -1.73
C SER A 18 0.81 -2.78 -1.52
N PHE A 19 1.86 -3.48 -1.05
CA PHE A 19 1.78 -4.90 -0.77
C PHE A 19 0.83 -5.19 0.40
N LEU A 20 0.95 -4.41 1.48
CA LEU A 20 0.10 -4.55 2.66
C LEU A 20 -1.36 -4.22 2.33
N ALA A 21 -1.61 -3.19 1.54
CA ALA A 21 -2.96 -2.84 1.07
C ALA A 21 -3.59 -3.98 0.25
N GLY A 22 -2.84 -4.54 -0.71
CA GLY A 22 -3.31 -5.68 -1.51
C GLY A 22 -3.56 -6.92 -0.66
N PHE A 23 -2.67 -7.22 0.29
CA PHE A 23 -2.83 -8.34 1.22
C PHE A 23 -4.09 -8.19 2.07
N PHE A 24 -4.34 -6.99 2.59
CA PHE A 24 -5.53 -6.72 3.41
C PHE A 24 -6.83 -6.89 2.63
N VAL A 25 -6.87 -6.38 1.39
CA VAL A 25 -8.03 -6.56 0.49
C VAL A 25 -8.23 -8.04 0.16
N PHE A 26 -7.18 -8.75 -0.22
CA PHE A 26 -7.27 -10.17 -0.57
C PHE A 26 -7.75 -11.02 0.62
N PHE A 27 -7.22 -10.75 1.81
CA PHE A 27 -7.63 -11.42 3.03
C PHE A 27 -9.10 -11.10 3.40
N SER A 28 -9.52 -9.84 3.20
CA SER A 28 -10.90 -9.42 3.45
C SER A 28 -11.90 -10.11 2.52
N VAL A 29 -11.56 -10.23 1.23
CA VAL A 29 -12.38 -10.96 0.25
C VAL A 29 -12.43 -12.44 0.57
N LEU A 30 -11.29 -13.06 0.92
CA LEU A 30 -11.22 -14.48 1.25
C LEU A 30 -12.08 -14.83 2.47
N LEU A 31 -12.03 -14.00 3.53
CA LEU A 31 -12.92 -14.15 4.69
C LEU A 31 -14.38 -13.87 4.34
N GLY A 32 -14.65 -12.87 3.51
CA GLY A 32 -16.01 -12.54 3.05
C GLY A 32 -16.68 -13.71 2.32
N LEU A 33 -15.92 -14.45 1.51
CA LEU A 33 -16.39 -15.68 0.85
C LEU A 33 -16.65 -16.81 1.84
N ILE A 34 -15.84 -16.95 2.88
CA ILE A 34 -15.95 -18.05 3.87
C ILE A 34 -17.09 -17.80 4.87
N THR A 35 -17.28 -16.57 5.35
CA THR A 35 -18.28 -16.25 6.37
C THR A 35 -19.64 -15.85 5.77
N GLY A 36 -19.72 -15.50 4.48
CA GLY A 36 -20.97 -15.07 3.82
C GLY A 36 -21.56 -13.76 4.37
N ASN A 37 -20.78 -13.01 5.15
CA ASN A 37 -21.25 -11.87 5.91
C ASN A 37 -20.98 -10.55 5.16
N LYS A 38 -22.05 -9.81 4.85
CA LYS A 38 -22.04 -8.58 4.02
C LYS A 38 -21.18 -7.44 4.61
N TYR A 39 -20.89 -7.48 5.91
CA TYR A 39 -20.06 -6.48 6.56
C TYR A 39 -18.61 -6.44 6.03
N PHE A 40 -18.06 -7.56 5.56
CA PHE A 40 -16.72 -7.61 4.96
C PHE A 40 -16.63 -6.86 3.62
N PHE A 41 -17.73 -6.83 2.87
CA PHE A 41 -17.83 -6.05 1.63
C PHE A 41 -17.83 -4.55 1.93
N TYR A 42 -18.53 -4.12 2.98
CA TYR A 42 -18.55 -2.71 3.37
C TYR A 42 -17.16 -2.22 3.82
N PHE A 43 -16.45 -3.07 4.56
CA PHE A 43 -15.08 -2.79 4.99
C PHE A 43 -14.09 -2.73 3.81
N THR A 44 -14.20 -3.67 2.86
CA THR A 44 -13.40 -3.67 1.62
C THR A 44 -13.70 -2.44 0.76
N ALA A 45 -14.97 -2.07 0.62
CA ALA A 45 -15.36 -0.87 -0.13
C ALA A 45 -14.80 0.41 0.52
N PHE A 46 -14.82 0.51 1.84
CA PHE A 46 -14.22 1.62 2.57
C PHE A 46 -12.70 1.70 2.37
N VAL A 47 -11.98 0.57 2.43
CA VAL A 47 -10.53 0.54 2.18
C VAL A 47 -10.20 0.94 0.74
N GLY A 48 -11.02 0.50 -0.23
CA GLY A 48 -10.87 0.89 -1.64
C GLY A 48 -11.09 2.38 -1.85
N PHE A 49 -12.11 2.96 -1.20
CA PHE A 49 -12.37 4.40 -1.25
C PHE A 49 -11.21 5.20 -0.65
N MET A 50 -10.65 4.75 0.48
CA MET A 50 -9.47 5.36 1.08
C MET A 50 -8.23 5.29 0.15
N LEU A 51 -8.09 4.21 -0.63
CA LEU A 51 -7.04 4.10 -1.64
C LEU A 51 -7.23 5.08 -2.81
N MET A 52 -8.48 5.31 -3.20
CA MET A 52 -8.86 6.27 -4.23
C MET A 52 -8.60 7.71 -3.77
N PHE A 53 -8.93 8.02 -2.51
CA PHE A 53 -8.56 9.28 -1.88
C PHE A 53 -7.06 9.45 -1.82
N TYR A 54 -6.30 8.43 -1.42
CA TYR A 54 -4.84 8.47 -1.41
C TYR A 54 -4.25 8.80 -2.79
N ALA A 55 -4.80 8.24 -3.88
CA ALA A 55 -4.36 8.58 -5.22
C ALA A 55 -4.61 10.05 -5.59
N VAL A 56 -5.63 10.69 -5.00
CA VAL A 56 -6.01 12.08 -5.28
C VAL A 56 -5.31 13.07 -4.36
N THR A 57 -5.26 12.83 -3.05
CA THR A 57 -4.65 13.74 -2.06
C THR A 57 -3.18 13.43 -1.77
N GLY A 58 -2.67 12.26 -2.15
CA GLY A 58 -1.30 11.82 -1.87
C GLY A 58 -1.03 11.47 -0.41
N ILE A 59 -2.05 11.48 0.46
CA ILE A 59 -1.92 11.20 1.90
C ILE A 59 -2.30 9.74 2.16
N CYS A 60 -1.31 8.86 2.37
CA CYS A 60 -1.57 7.52 2.88
C CYS A 60 -1.29 7.54 4.40
N PRO A 61 -2.28 7.27 5.27
CA PRO A 61 -2.02 7.20 6.71
C PRO A 61 -0.97 6.13 7.05
N SER A 62 -0.88 5.07 6.25
CA SER A 62 0.15 4.05 6.33
C SER A 62 1.55 4.56 5.97
N SER A 63 1.69 5.44 4.97
CA SER A 63 2.99 5.99 4.60
C SER A 63 3.48 6.97 5.66
N ILE A 64 2.59 7.73 6.29
CA ILE A 64 2.91 8.57 7.46
C ILE A 64 3.37 7.69 8.64
N LEU A 65 2.66 6.60 8.92
CA LEU A 65 3.00 5.70 10.03
C LEU A 65 4.37 5.02 9.82
N ILE A 66 4.64 4.55 8.60
CA ILE A 66 5.89 3.89 8.24
C ILE A 66 7.05 4.88 8.17
N HIS A 67 6.80 6.11 7.69
CA HIS A 67 7.79 7.18 7.73
C HIS A 67 8.16 7.52 9.18
N LYS A 68 7.18 7.54 10.09
CA LYS A 68 7.41 7.76 11.53
C LYS A 68 8.15 6.59 12.22
N MET A 69 8.09 5.38 11.65
CA MET A 69 8.88 4.22 12.09
C MET A 69 10.33 4.22 11.54
N GLY A 70 10.74 5.25 10.81
CA GLY A 70 12.13 5.43 10.37
C GLY A 70 12.51 4.65 9.11
N VAL A 71 11.53 4.16 8.34
CA VAL A 71 11.81 3.56 7.03
C VAL A 71 11.97 4.69 6.00
N PRO A 72 13.11 4.77 5.29
CA PRO A 72 13.36 5.85 4.35
C PRO A 72 12.42 5.74 3.15
N SER A 73 11.86 6.88 2.75
CA SER A 73 11.10 6.99 1.50
C SER A 73 12.03 6.82 0.30
N GLN A 74 11.47 6.54 -0.88
CA GLN A 74 12.26 6.44 -2.12
C GLN A 74 13.07 7.71 -2.38
N LEU A 75 12.51 8.87 -2.07
CA LEU A 75 13.16 10.17 -2.24
C LEU A 75 14.39 10.30 -1.33
N GLU A 76 14.25 9.86 -0.09
CA GLU A 76 15.33 9.92 0.91
C GLU A 76 16.49 8.99 0.54
N ARG A 77 16.20 7.78 0.02
CA ARG A 77 17.24 6.89 -0.51
C ARG A 77 17.92 7.46 -1.74
N TYR A 78 17.19 8.12 -2.65
CA TYR A 78 17.78 8.74 -3.84
C TYR A 78 18.74 9.89 -3.47
N CYS A 79 18.41 10.67 -2.44
CA CYS A 79 19.30 11.70 -1.89
C CYS A 79 20.54 11.11 -1.20
N ASN A 80 20.42 9.95 -0.55
CA ASN A 80 21.54 9.29 0.12
C ASN A 80 22.49 8.59 -0.87
N GLU A 81 21.98 7.97 -1.94
CA GLU A 81 22.81 7.38 -3.00
C GLU A 81 23.55 8.43 -3.84
N LYS A 82 23.01 9.65 -3.94
CA LYS A 82 23.62 10.80 -4.63
C LYS A 82 24.69 11.54 -3.80
N LYS A 83 24.84 11.23 -2.52
CA LYS A 83 25.76 11.91 -1.59
C LYS A 83 27.06 11.14 -1.45
#